data_AF-A0A7X3S3H5-F1
#
_entry.id   AF-A0A7X3S3H5-F1
#
_cell.length_a   1.000
_cell.length_b   1.000
_cell.length_c   1.000
_cell.angle_alpha   90.00
_cell.angle_beta   90.00
_cell.angle_gamma   90.00
#
_symmetry.space_group_name_H-M   'P 1'
#
loop_
_entity.id
_entity.type
_entity.pdbx_description
1 polymer ?
#
loop_
_entity_poly.entity_id
_entity_poly.type
_entity_poly.pdbx_seq_one_letter_code
_entity_poly.pdbx_strand_id
1 'polypeptide(L)'
;MRVLSGMQPSGRLHLGNYLGALTNWKTLQDSHTCFFFVADWHALSTNYEDTGHVRTYVRELLIDWLAAGIDPERSTVFIQSHVPEHAVLHLLLSMLTPVSWLERNPTYKDKQEQLEGRDLSTHGFLGYPVLQAADIL
;
A
#
# COMPACT_ATOMS: atom_id res chain seq x y z
N MET A 1 3.91 17.73 -12.14
CA MET A 1 4.33 17.05 -10.89
C MET A 1 3.89 15.60 -10.97
N ARG A 2 4.65 14.65 -10.37
CA ARG A 2 4.27 13.22 -10.32
C ARG A 2 3.55 12.93 -9.02
N VAL A 3 2.54 12.08 -9.07
CA VAL A 3 1.78 11.62 -7.90
C VAL A 3 1.85 10.10 -7.82
N LEU A 4 2.21 9.59 -6.65
CA LEU A 4 2.10 8.17 -6.33
C LEU A 4 1.04 8.00 -5.24
N SER A 5 0.15 7.02 -5.41
CA SER A 5 -0.78 6.64 -4.36
C SER A 5 -1.04 5.14 -4.41
N GLY A 6 -1.11 4.50 -3.25
CA GLY A 6 -1.33 3.06 -3.14
C GLY A 6 -2.42 2.73 -2.14
N MET A 7 -3.08 1.60 -2.34
CA MET A 7 -4.07 1.07 -1.39
C MET A 7 -3.77 -0.40 -1.11
N GLN A 8 -3.88 -0.79 0.15
CA GLN A 8 -3.73 -2.18 0.55
C GLN A 8 -5.00 -2.96 0.17
N PRO A 9 -4.87 -4.18 -0.39
CA PRO A 9 -6.00 -5.08 -0.59
C PRO A 9 -6.44 -5.70 0.75
N SER A 10 -7.40 -5.08 1.43
CA SER A 10 -7.88 -5.49 2.78
C SER A 10 -9.36 -5.89 2.82
N GLY A 11 -9.93 -6.28 1.69
CA GLY A 11 -11.36 -6.62 1.52
C GLY A 11 -12.05 -5.75 0.48
N ARG A 12 -13.38 -5.79 0.46
CA ARG A 12 -14.19 -5.03 -0.50
C ARG A 12 -14.07 -3.53 -0.27
N LEU A 13 -13.99 -2.78 -1.36
CA LEU A 13 -13.98 -1.33 -1.31
C LEU A 13 -15.33 -0.81 -0.78
N HIS A 14 -15.29 0.14 0.15
CA HIS A 14 -16.48 0.79 0.70
C HIS A 14 -16.48 2.30 0.44
N LEU A 15 -17.59 2.97 0.74
CA LEU A 15 -17.81 4.39 0.44
C LEU A 15 -16.70 5.31 0.99
N GLY A 16 -16.16 5.00 2.17
CA GLY A 16 -15.01 5.72 2.75
C GLY A 16 -13.78 5.75 1.83
N ASN A 17 -13.42 4.63 1.19
CA ASN A 17 -12.29 4.56 0.26
C ASN A 17 -12.59 5.33 -1.03
N TYR A 18 -13.83 5.24 -1.51
CA TYR A 18 -14.26 5.96 -2.70
C TYR A 18 -14.20 7.48 -2.51
N LEU A 19 -14.83 7.99 -1.45
CA LEU A 19 -14.87 9.42 -1.15
C LEU A 19 -13.53 9.97 -0.67
N GLY A 20 -12.73 9.15 0.03
CA GLY A 20 -11.45 9.56 0.60
C GLY A 20 -10.28 9.54 -0.39
N ALA A 21 -10.28 8.62 -1.36
CA ALA A 21 -9.17 8.45 -2.29
C ALA A 21 -9.60 8.50 -3.76
N LEU A 22 -10.55 7.65 -4.18
CA LEU A 22 -10.82 7.45 -5.61
C LEU A 22 -11.40 8.67 -6.32
N THR A 23 -12.24 9.46 -5.65
CA THR A 23 -12.75 10.73 -6.18
C THR A 23 -11.60 11.70 -6.48
N ASN A 24 -10.62 11.79 -5.58
CA ASN A 24 -9.46 12.64 -5.76
C ASN A 24 -8.53 12.10 -6.85
N TRP A 25 -8.24 10.79 -6.83
CA TRP A 25 -7.44 10.14 -7.86
C TRP A 25 -8.01 10.38 -9.25
N LYS A 26 -9.32 10.26 -9.41
CA LYS A 26 -10.02 10.52 -10.68
C LYS A 26 -9.67 11.91 -11.24
N THR A 27 -9.73 12.95 -10.40
CA THR A 27 -9.41 14.33 -10.78
C THR A 27 -7.91 14.55 -11.01
N LEU A 28 -7.04 13.88 -10.24
CA LEU A 28 -5.58 14.04 -10.37
C LEU A 28 -5.07 13.56 -11.73
N GLN A 29 -5.70 12.54 -12.31
CA GLN A 29 -5.39 12.06 -13.67
C GLN A 29 -5.54 13.13 -14.76
N ASP A 30 -6.28 14.23 -14.52
CA ASP A 30 -6.44 15.31 -15.50
C ASP A 30 -5.23 16.26 -15.54
N SER A 31 -4.46 16.31 -14.46
CA SER A 31 -3.47 17.37 -14.23
C SER A 31 -2.07 16.87 -13.86
N HIS A 32 -1.94 15.58 -13.52
CA HIS A 32 -0.69 15.01 -13.02
C HIS A 32 -0.38 13.67 -13.69
N THR A 33 0.91 13.38 -13.83
CA THR A 33 1.36 12.01 -14.11
C THR A 33 1.16 11.17 -12.85
N CYS A 34 0.16 10.30 -12.90
CA CYS A 34 -0.27 9.52 -11.73
C CYS A 34 0.22 8.08 -11.82
N PHE A 35 0.66 7.56 -10.69
CA PHE A 35 1.01 6.17 -10.44
C PHE A 35 0.10 5.66 -9.33
N PHE A 36 -0.77 4.71 -9.64
CA PHE A 36 -1.68 4.09 -8.68
C PHE A 36 -1.37 2.62 -8.54
N PHE A 37 -1.23 2.12 -7.31
CA PHE A 37 -0.79 0.74 -7.14
C PHE A 37 -1.46 -0.03 -6.01
N VAL A 38 -1.71 -1.30 -6.26
CA VAL A 38 -2.18 -2.22 -5.24
C VAL A 38 -0.99 -2.64 -4.39
N ALA A 39 -1.01 -2.25 -3.12
CA ALA A 39 0.05 -2.48 -2.16
C ALA A 39 -0.07 -3.86 -1.50
N ASP A 40 0.10 -4.93 -2.29
CA ASP A 40 -0.16 -6.30 -1.87
C ASP A 40 0.89 -6.85 -0.89
N TRP A 41 2.16 -6.46 -0.97
CA TRP A 41 3.14 -6.81 0.06
C TRP A 41 2.88 -6.12 1.39
N HIS A 42 2.40 -4.87 1.37
CA HIS A 42 1.95 -4.21 2.59
C HIS A 42 0.79 -4.96 3.26
N ALA A 43 -0.14 -5.52 2.49
CA ALA A 43 -1.21 -6.36 3.04
C ALA A 43 -0.67 -7.64 3.70
N LEU A 44 0.42 -8.23 3.20
CA LEU A 44 1.05 -9.39 3.84
C LEU A 44 1.68 -9.04 5.20
N SER A 45 2.11 -7.78 5.41
CA SER A 45 2.68 -7.36 6.70
C SER A 45 1.66 -7.30 7.84
N THR A 46 0.37 -7.15 7.53
CA THR A 46 -0.73 -7.00 8.50
C THR A 46 -1.69 -8.20 8.52
N ASN A 47 -1.77 -8.95 7.41
CA ASN A 47 -2.62 -10.15 7.27
C ASN A 47 -1.80 -11.44 7.10
N TYR A 48 -0.63 -11.54 7.73
CA TYR A 48 0.28 -12.68 7.58
C TYR A 48 -0.35 -14.04 7.96
N GLU A 49 -1.40 -14.03 8.81
CA GLU A 49 -2.09 -15.25 9.28
C GLU A 49 -3.02 -15.87 8.24
N ASP A 50 -3.58 -15.07 7.31
CA ASP A 50 -4.45 -15.55 6.24
C ASP A 50 -4.24 -14.73 4.96
N THR A 51 -3.35 -15.23 4.11
CA THR A 51 -3.03 -14.60 2.84
C THR A 51 -3.86 -15.15 1.67
N GLY A 52 -4.73 -16.14 1.91
CA GLY A 52 -5.44 -16.87 0.86
C GLY A 52 -6.34 -15.98 0.01
N HIS A 53 -6.83 -14.90 0.60
CA HIS A 53 -7.73 -13.95 -0.04
C HIS A 53 -7.04 -12.77 -0.73
N VAL A 54 -5.75 -12.53 -0.48
CA VAL A 54 -5.04 -11.33 -1.00
C VAL A 54 -5.14 -11.24 -2.51
N ARG A 55 -4.93 -12.35 -3.23
CA ARG A 55 -5.04 -12.37 -4.70
C ARG A 55 -6.43 -12.00 -5.19
N THR A 56 -7.47 -12.46 -4.49
CA THR A 56 -8.86 -12.11 -4.82
C THR A 56 -9.10 -10.63 -4.58
N TYR A 57 -8.67 -10.09 -3.45
CA TYR A 57 -8.82 -8.68 -3.12
C TYR A 57 -8.04 -7.77 -4.06
N VAL A 58 -6.84 -8.15 -4.51
CA VAL A 58 -6.11 -7.41 -5.55
C VAL A 58 -6.95 -7.25 -6.81
N ARG A 59 -7.58 -8.34 -7.26
CA ARG A 59 -8.42 -8.33 -8.46
C ARG A 59 -9.69 -7.50 -8.27
N GLU A 60 -10.39 -7.69 -7.15
CA GLU A 60 -11.61 -6.93 -6.84
C GLU A 60 -11.31 -5.43 -6.75
N LEU A 61 -10.23 -5.07 -6.07
CA LEU A 61 -9.82 -3.68 -5.90
C LEU A 61 -9.51 -2.99 -7.25
N LEU A 62 -8.80 -3.67 -8.15
CA LEU A 62 -8.55 -3.14 -9.49
C LEU A 62 -9.84 -2.95 -10.29
N ILE A 63 -10.80 -3.88 -10.18
CA ILE A 63 -12.13 -3.74 -10.81
C ILE A 63 -12.84 -2.50 -10.27
N ASP A 64 -12.84 -2.30 -8.95
CA ASP A 64 -13.48 -1.15 -8.30
C ASP A 64 -12.85 0.18 -8.73
N TRP A 65 -11.52 0.22 -8.89
CA TRP A 65 -10.81 1.42 -9.35
C TRP A 65 -11.18 1.79 -10.79
N LEU A 66 -11.19 0.81 -11.69
CA LEU A 66 -11.61 1.02 -13.08
C LEU A 66 -13.07 1.49 -13.14
N ALA A 67 -13.95 0.86 -12.35
CA ALA A 67 -15.36 1.25 -12.25
C ALA A 67 -15.54 2.68 -11.69
N ALA A 68 -14.66 3.12 -10.78
CA ALA A 68 -14.67 4.47 -10.22
C ALA A 68 -14.12 5.54 -11.19
N GLY A 69 -13.52 5.15 -12.31
CA GLY A 69 -12.99 6.04 -13.33
C GLY A 69 -11.48 6.29 -13.24
N ILE A 70 -10.73 5.39 -12.61
CA ILE A 70 -9.28 5.30 -12.83
C ILE A 70 -9.06 4.71 -14.21
N ASP A 71 -8.29 5.41 -15.03
CA ASP A 71 -8.08 5.12 -16.44
C ASP A 71 -6.60 4.77 -16.67
N PRO A 72 -6.27 3.52 -17.04
CA PRO A 72 -4.90 3.09 -17.33
C PRO A 72 -4.25 3.80 -18.53
N GLU A 73 -5.04 4.42 -19.41
CA GLU A 73 -4.50 5.22 -20.52
C GLU A 73 -4.03 6.61 -20.03
N ARG A 74 -4.49 7.03 -18.85
CA ARG A 74 -4.20 8.34 -18.25
C ARG A 74 -3.29 8.27 -17.03
N SER A 75 -3.16 7.10 -16.43
CA SER A 75 -2.34 6.84 -15.25
C SER A 75 -1.69 5.47 -15.32
N THR A 76 -0.53 5.33 -14.67
CA THR A 76 0.11 4.02 -14.54
C THR A 76 -0.55 3.28 -13.39
N VAL A 77 -1.22 2.17 -13.68
CA VAL A 77 -1.82 1.28 -12.69
C VAL A 77 -1.00 -0.01 -12.59
N PHE A 78 -0.55 -0.39 -11.39
CA PHE A 78 0.26 -1.60 -11.21
C PHE A 78 0.04 -2.31 -9.88
N ILE A 79 0.65 -3.48 -9.71
CA ILE A 79 0.62 -4.29 -8.49
C ILE A 79 2.03 -4.25 -7.90
N GLN A 80 2.17 -3.95 -6.61
CA GLN A 80 3.48 -3.77 -5.95
C GLN A 80 4.38 -4.99 -6.16
N SER A 81 3.87 -6.20 -5.94
CA SER A 81 4.66 -7.43 -6.10
C SER A 81 5.11 -7.75 -7.53
N HIS A 82 4.54 -7.10 -8.54
CA HIS A 82 4.95 -7.26 -9.93
C HIS A 82 6.15 -6.37 -10.30
N VAL A 83 6.58 -5.49 -9.40
CA VAL A 83 7.72 -4.57 -9.57
C VAL A 83 8.76 -4.91 -8.49
N PRO A 84 9.63 -5.91 -8.73
CA PRO A 84 10.59 -6.39 -7.73
C PRO A 84 11.58 -5.33 -7.25
N GLU A 85 11.73 -4.23 -7.99
CA GLU A 85 12.56 -3.08 -7.64
C GLU A 85 12.18 -2.47 -6.29
N HIS A 86 10.90 -2.50 -5.90
CA HIS A 86 10.47 -2.05 -4.57
C HIS A 86 11.12 -2.88 -3.45
N ALA A 87 11.20 -4.21 -3.63
CA ALA A 87 11.86 -5.08 -2.66
C ALA A 87 13.38 -4.86 -2.63
N VAL A 88 14.00 -4.64 -3.78
CA VAL A 88 15.43 -4.34 -3.88
C VAL A 88 15.76 -3.04 -3.16
N LEU A 89 15.00 -1.97 -3.40
CA LEU A 89 15.23 -0.69 -2.73
C LEU A 89 14.90 -0.77 -1.23
N HIS A 90 13.83 -1.47 -0.84
CA HIS A 90 13.52 -1.73 0.56
C HIS A 90 14.69 -2.42 1.29
N LEU A 91 15.32 -3.42 0.67
CA LEU A 91 16.51 -4.09 1.21
C LEU A 91 17.69 -3.14 1.41
N LEU A 92 17.93 -2.22 0.47
CA LEU A 92 19.01 -1.25 0.61
C LEU A 92 18.71 -0.22 1.72
N LEU A 93 17.47 0.28 1.77
CA LEU A 93 17.04 1.25 2.77
C LEU A 93 17.02 0.65 4.19
N SER A 94 16.75 -0.66 4.33
CA SER A 94 16.75 -1.33 5.64
C SER A 94 18.13 -1.37 6.29
N MET A 95 19.22 -1.38 5.50
CA MET A 95 20.59 -1.30 6.02
C MET A 95 20.95 0.11 6.53
N LEU A 96 20.22 1.14 6.08
CA LEU A 96 20.44 2.54 6.46
C LEU A 96 19.52 3.00 7.59
N THR A 97 18.45 2.27 7.85
CA THR A 97 17.37 2.72 8.75
C THR A 97 17.57 2.14 10.16
N PRO A 98 17.81 2.97 11.20
CA PRO A 98 17.93 2.49 12.57
C PRO A 98 16.60 1.93 13.09
N VAL A 99 16.66 0.77 13.76
CA VAL A 99 15.48 0.12 14.38
C VAL A 99 14.74 1.07 15.33
N SER A 100 15.47 1.86 16.11
CA SER A 100 14.88 2.80 17.07
C SER A 100 14.05 3.92 16.43
N TRP A 101 14.24 4.22 15.15
CA TRP A 101 13.38 5.15 14.41
C TRP A 101 12.03 4.52 14.11
N LEU A 102 12.03 3.23 13.74
CA LEU A 102 10.81 2.47 13.43
C LEU A 102 9.96 2.25 14.69
N GLU A 103 10.58 1.83 15.79
CA GLU A 103 9.88 1.62 17.08
C GLU A 103 9.26 2.90 17.67
N ARG A 104 9.75 4.08 17.25
CA ARG A 104 9.24 5.38 17.67
C ARG A 104 8.17 5.95 16.74
N ASN A 105 7.89 5.31 15.61
CA ASN A 105 6.88 5.77 14.67
C ASN A 105 5.48 5.73 15.34
N PRO A 106 4.78 6.87 15.49
CA PRO A 106 3.47 6.91 16.16
C PRO A 106 2.44 6.01 15.47
N THR A 107 2.36 6.05 14.13
CA THR A 107 1.42 5.23 13.36
C THR A 107 1.70 3.74 13.48
N TYR A 108 2.96 3.33 13.65
CA TYR A 108 3.29 1.94 13.97
C TYR A 108 2.69 1.53 15.31
N LYS A 109 2.85 2.36 16.35
CA LYS A 109 2.29 2.11 17.69
C LYS A 109 0.77 2.08 17.68
N ASP A 110 0.14 3.07 17.03
CA ASP A 110 -1.32 3.14 16.91
C ASP A 110 -1.89 1.88 16.24
N LYS A 111 -1.25 1.40 15.16
CA LYS A 111 -1.67 0.16 14.48
C LYS A 111 -1.43 -1.08 15.35
N GLN A 112 -0.35 -1.12 16.12
CA GLN A 112 -0.08 -2.21 17.05
C GLN A 112 -1.15 -2.30 18.15
N GLU A 113 -1.62 -1.16 18.66
CA GLU A 113 -2.70 -1.08 19.65
C GLU A 113 -4.08 -1.45 19.04
N GLN A 114 -4.38 -0.98 17.83
CA GLN A 114 -5.66 -1.28 17.17
C GLN A 114 -5.85 -2.76 16.79
N LEU A 115 -4.76 -3.51 16.73
CA LEU A 115 -4.75 -4.92 16.34
C LEU A 115 -4.54 -5.83 17.56
N GLU A 116 -5.04 -5.39 18.73
CA GLU A 116 -5.13 -6.18 19.97
C GLU A 116 -5.71 -7.57 19.67
N GLY A 117 -4.89 -8.61 19.86
CA GLY A 117 -5.24 -10.01 19.61
C GLY A 117 -4.52 -10.67 18.42
N ARG A 118 -3.75 -9.92 17.62
CA ARG A 118 -2.82 -10.45 16.60
C ARG A 118 -1.37 -10.19 17.01
N ASP A 119 -0.51 -11.19 16.86
CA ASP A 119 0.93 -11.05 17.16
C ASP A 119 1.67 -10.39 15.99
N LEU A 120 1.60 -9.06 15.93
CA LEU A 120 2.27 -8.27 14.89
C LEU A 120 3.74 -7.95 15.21
N SER A 121 4.39 -8.72 16.08
CA SER A 121 5.81 -8.60 16.40
C SER A 121 6.73 -9.11 15.27
N THR A 122 6.32 -8.91 14.01
CA THR A 122 7.08 -9.32 12.84
C THR A 122 7.97 -8.18 12.33
N HIS A 123 9.14 -8.53 11.81
CA HIS A 123 10.00 -7.57 11.12
C HIS A 123 9.28 -6.93 9.92
N GLY A 124 8.43 -7.67 9.21
CA GLY A 124 7.67 -7.15 8.08
C GLY A 124 6.74 -5.99 8.48
N PHE A 125 6.05 -6.13 9.62
CA PHE A 125 5.23 -5.06 10.15
C PHE A 125 6.08 -3.89 10.66
N LEU A 126 7.14 -4.12 11.43
CA LEU A 126 8.03 -3.02 11.86
C LEU A 126 8.67 -2.27 10.67
N GLY A 127 9.01 -2.99 9.60
CA GLY A 127 9.65 -2.48 8.40
C GLY A 127 8.72 -1.86 7.36
N TYR A 128 7.39 -1.89 7.54
CA TYR A 128 6.44 -1.34 6.56
C TYR A 128 6.74 0.12 6.16
N PRO A 129 7.17 1.04 7.06
CA PRO A 129 7.46 2.41 6.67
C PRO A 129 8.66 2.51 5.72
N VAL A 130 9.62 1.59 5.83
CA VAL A 130 10.79 1.52 4.93
C VAL A 130 10.36 1.00 3.56
N LEU A 131 9.46 0.01 3.52
CA LEU A 131 8.87 -0.45 2.25
C LEU A 131 8.06 0.67 1.59
N GLN A 132 7.28 1.43 2.36
CA GLN A 132 6.53 2.57 1.85
C GLN A 132 7.47 3.67 1.29
N ALA A 133 8.62 3.89 1.92
CA ALA A 133 9.63 4.80 1.38
C ALA A 133 10.21 4.28 0.04
N ALA A 134 10.46 2.97 -0.06
CA ALA A 134 10.89 2.33 -1.31
C ALA A 134 9.82 2.32 -2.40
N ASP A 135 8.54 2.42 -2.05
CA ASP A 135 7.47 2.59 -3.03
C ASP A 135 7.50 3.99 -3.66
N ILE A 136 7.86 5.01 -2.87
CA ILE A 136 7.83 6.44 -3.24
C ILE A 136 9.06 6.89 -4.03
N LEU A 137 10.24 6.38 -3.68
CA LEU A 137 11.55 6.81 -4.19
C LEU A 137 11.94 6.09 -5.49
#